data_AF-A0A6A8QD62-F1
#
_entry.id   AF-A0A6A8QD62-F1
#
_cell.length_a   1.000
_cell.length_b   1.000
_cell.length_c   1.000
_cell.angle_alpha   90.00
_cell.angle_beta   90.00
_cell.angle_gamma   90.00
#
_symmetry.space_group_name_H-M   'P 1'
#
loop_
_entity.id
_entity.type
_entity.pdbx_description
1 polymer ?
#
loop_
_entity_poly.entity_id
_entity_poly.type
_entity_poly.pdbx_seq_one_letter_code
_entity_poly.pdbx_strand_id
1 'polypeptide(L)'
;MTFFSTAARTPGPISLRNATAILVLGLTALLVLGGCSKKAPNERVTGNGGSVLLRTSSTQITVDLTDEEKETLKQIQDHRFAGAKADAVLAAGAASLEAMEFKPVVTDTDMMRIEGQQDKILGERWRKVIRAVLKSRGLPLSAKPDHESVSALIQIKPGSGTEPPLARARFNVTTWDSNGDSRTVTILDRNFYDDFFKRMETAVAQGDATAPAPPAPR
;
A
#
# COMPACT_ATOMS: atom_id res chain seq x y z
N MET A 1 45.90 27.88 -71.58
CA MET A 1 46.09 29.13 -72.34
C MET A 1 44.89 30.03 -72.10
N THR A 2 44.96 31.33 -71.78
CA THR A 2 46.00 32.14 -71.09
C THR A 2 45.46 33.58 -70.90
N PHE A 3 45.32 34.05 -69.64
CA PHE A 3 45.16 35.48 -69.21
C PHE A 3 43.94 36.27 -69.74
N PHE A 4 43.50 37.42 -69.17
CA PHE A 4 43.92 38.31 -68.06
C PHE A 4 42.71 38.54 -67.09
N SER A 5 42.68 39.31 -65.99
CA SER A 5 43.53 40.28 -65.24
C SER A 5 43.15 40.18 -63.72
N THR A 6 43.80 40.69 -62.66
CA THR A 6 44.26 42.05 -62.26
C THR A 6 43.08 43.02 -62.00
N ALA A 7 42.86 43.65 -60.84
CA ALA A 7 43.71 44.19 -59.75
C ALA A 7 42.89 44.32 -58.41
N ALA A 8 43.37 44.82 -57.25
CA ALA A 8 44.68 44.86 -56.56
C ALA A 8 44.55 45.59 -55.18
N ARG A 9 45.45 45.30 -54.21
CA ARG A 9 45.79 46.12 -53.00
C ARG A 9 44.69 46.39 -51.94
N THR A 10 44.96 46.71 -50.66
CA THR A 10 46.00 46.37 -49.63
C THR A 10 45.39 46.69 -48.24
N PRO A 11 45.88 46.11 -47.11
CA PRO A 11 45.25 46.29 -45.79
C PRO A 11 45.53 47.64 -45.12
N GLY A 12 44.61 48.08 -44.24
CA GLY A 12 44.66 49.29 -43.43
C GLY A 12 44.11 49.04 -42.00
N PRO A 13 44.35 49.96 -41.04
CA PRO A 13 44.91 49.54 -39.76
C PRO A 13 43.92 49.24 -38.61
N ILE A 14 44.43 48.50 -37.63
CA ILE A 14 43.80 48.23 -36.33
C ILE A 14 43.59 49.55 -35.58
N SER A 15 42.36 49.81 -35.13
CA SER A 15 42.04 50.87 -34.18
C SER A 15 41.62 50.28 -32.84
N LEU A 16 42.57 50.14 -31.91
CA LEU A 16 42.30 49.74 -30.54
C LEU A 16 41.95 51.00 -29.71
N ARG A 17 40.67 51.17 -29.35
CA ARG A 17 40.26 52.18 -28.35
C ARG A 17 39.16 51.66 -27.41
N ASN A 18 39.64 51.19 -26.26
CA ASN A 18 39.09 51.44 -24.92
C ASN A 18 37.57 51.51 -24.75
N ALA A 19 36.97 50.44 -24.21
CA ALA A 19 36.43 50.47 -22.85
C ALA A 19 36.18 49.04 -22.32
N THR A 20 36.49 48.80 -21.05
CA THR A 20 36.09 47.58 -20.34
C THR A 20 34.61 47.64 -19.95
N ALA A 21 33.82 46.68 -20.43
CA ALA A 21 32.51 46.37 -19.88
C ALA A 21 32.43 44.86 -19.63
N ILE A 22 32.75 44.43 -18.40
CA ILE A 22 32.49 43.06 -17.96
C ILE A 22 30.98 42.94 -17.75
N LEU A 23 30.32 42.05 -18.49
CA LEU A 23 28.97 41.60 -18.16
C LEU A 23 28.97 40.09 -18.04
N VAL A 24 28.50 39.60 -16.90
CA VAL A 24 28.67 38.23 -16.41
C VAL A 24 27.60 37.30 -17.00
N LEU A 25 27.90 35.99 -16.96
CA LEU A 25 27.08 34.84 -17.35
C LEU A 25 25.57 35.02 -17.19
N GLY A 26 24.81 34.55 -18.18
CA GLY A 26 23.34 34.51 -18.15
C GLY A 26 22.69 33.40 -18.98
N LEU A 27 23.40 32.31 -19.32
CA LEU A 27 22.87 31.27 -20.20
C LEU A 27 23.22 29.82 -19.77
N THR A 28 22.48 29.30 -18.78
CA THR A 28 22.17 27.87 -18.70
C THR A 28 20.83 27.67 -18.00
N ALA A 29 19.98 26.82 -18.56
CA ALA A 29 18.64 26.62 -18.03
C ALA A 29 18.64 25.71 -16.79
N LEU A 30 18.19 26.23 -15.65
CA LEU A 30 17.53 25.39 -14.65
C LEU A 30 16.06 25.22 -15.05
N LEU A 31 15.83 24.32 -16.01
CA LEU A 31 14.59 23.58 -16.05
C LEU A 31 14.47 22.87 -14.70
N VAL A 32 13.56 23.34 -13.84
CA VAL A 32 13.21 22.63 -12.62
C VAL A 32 12.60 21.30 -13.05
N LEU A 33 13.42 20.25 -13.00
CA LEU A 33 12.98 18.86 -13.09
C LEU A 33 12.17 18.53 -11.83
N GLY A 34 10.96 19.10 -11.77
CA GLY A 34 9.90 18.56 -10.96
C GLY A 34 9.66 17.14 -11.44
N GLY A 35 10.27 16.18 -10.75
CA GLY A 35 10.24 14.78 -11.13
C GLY A 35 8.80 14.30 -11.11
N CYS A 36 8.15 14.27 -12.27
CA CYS A 36 6.83 13.70 -12.46
C CYS A 36 6.89 12.17 -12.28
N SER A 37 7.12 11.74 -11.04
CA SER A 37 6.53 10.52 -10.52
C SER A 37 5.06 10.56 -10.93
N LYS A 38 4.69 9.74 -11.91
CA LYS A 38 3.32 9.67 -12.41
C LYS A 38 2.49 9.06 -11.28
N LYS A 39 1.92 9.93 -10.44
CA LYS A 39 0.98 9.58 -9.39
C LYS A 39 -0.01 8.57 -9.98
N ALA A 40 -0.14 7.40 -9.38
CA ALA A 40 -1.00 6.38 -9.94
C ALA A 40 -2.46 6.92 -9.91
N PRO A 41 -3.29 6.63 -10.92
CA PRO A 41 -4.60 7.27 -11.08
C PRO A 41 -5.56 6.98 -9.90
N ASN A 42 -5.25 5.95 -9.12
CA ASN A 42 -5.94 5.50 -7.93
C ASN A 42 -5.29 5.91 -6.59
N GLU A 43 -4.25 6.75 -6.59
CA GLU A 43 -3.69 7.30 -5.35
C GLU A 43 -4.50 8.51 -4.84
N ARG A 44 -5.10 8.37 -3.67
CA ARG A 44 -5.83 9.44 -2.97
C ARG A 44 -5.03 9.87 -1.74
N VAL A 45 -4.72 11.18 -1.66
CA VAL A 45 -4.13 11.75 -0.44
C VAL A 45 -5.24 11.88 0.59
N THR A 46 -5.07 11.24 1.74
CA THR A 46 -6.06 11.20 2.83
C THR A 46 -5.65 12.05 4.03
N GLY A 47 -4.38 12.48 4.09
CA GLY A 47 -3.88 13.43 5.08
C GLY A 47 -2.57 14.07 4.62
N ASN A 48 -2.27 15.27 5.13
CA ASN A 48 -0.98 15.93 4.94
C ASN A 48 -0.66 16.77 6.18
N GLY A 49 0.31 16.32 6.99
CA GLY A 49 0.82 17.03 8.16
C GLY A 49 2.24 17.59 8.00
N GLY A 50 2.79 17.57 6.78
CA GLY A 50 4.16 18.03 6.50
C GLY A 50 4.33 19.54 6.63
N SER A 51 5.55 19.99 6.98
CA SER A 51 5.90 21.40 7.04
C SER A 51 7.13 21.68 6.17
N VAL A 52 6.90 22.39 5.06
CA VAL A 52 7.96 22.85 4.13
C VAL A 52 9.02 23.69 4.85
N LEU A 53 8.63 24.47 5.85
CA LEU A 53 9.53 25.29 6.65
C LEU A 53 10.46 24.45 7.57
N LEU A 54 9.95 23.32 8.08
CA LEU A 54 10.72 22.39 8.93
C LEU A 54 11.39 21.26 8.13
N ARG A 55 11.17 21.21 6.81
CA ARG A 55 11.57 20.10 5.91
C ARG A 55 11.03 18.73 6.34
N THR A 56 9.92 18.70 7.07
CA THR A 56 9.22 17.46 7.43
C THR A 56 8.14 17.15 6.41
N SER A 57 8.01 15.88 6.04
CA SER A 57 6.83 15.39 5.31
C SER A 57 5.88 14.69 6.29
N SER A 58 4.62 14.54 5.91
CA SER A 58 3.71 13.55 6.51
C SER A 58 2.48 13.41 5.62
N THR A 59 2.71 12.98 4.39
CA THR A 59 1.67 12.72 3.39
C THR A 59 1.13 11.31 3.61
N GLN A 60 -0.18 11.19 3.81
CA GLN A 60 -0.86 9.91 3.95
C GLN A 60 -1.58 9.61 2.62
N ILE A 61 -1.29 8.46 2.01
CA ILE A 61 -1.81 8.05 0.70
C ILE A 61 -2.56 6.73 0.84
N THR A 62 -3.85 6.73 0.51
CA THR A 62 -4.58 5.49 0.24
C THR A 62 -4.52 5.18 -1.25
N VAL A 63 -4.13 3.95 -1.60
CA VAL A 63 -4.30 3.44 -2.96
C VAL A 63 -5.66 2.76 -3.02
N ASP A 64 -6.61 3.40 -3.71
CA ASP A 64 -7.91 2.82 -3.99
C ASP A 64 -7.78 1.67 -5.01
N LEU A 65 -8.64 0.65 -4.94
CA LEU A 65 -8.53 -0.49 -5.85
C LEU A 65 -8.99 -0.15 -7.27
N THR A 66 -8.27 -0.64 -8.29
CA THR A 66 -8.81 -0.67 -9.68
C THR A 66 -10.01 -1.62 -9.79
N ASP A 67 -10.74 -1.63 -10.89
CA ASP A 67 -11.92 -2.51 -11.00
C ASP A 67 -11.55 -3.99 -11.13
N GLU A 68 -10.41 -4.30 -11.73
CA GLU A 68 -9.79 -5.63 -11.77
C GLU A 68 -9.34 -6.08 -10.36
N GLU A 69 -8.79 -5.15 -9.57
CA GLU A 69 -8.41 -5.42 -8.18
C GLU A 69 -9.62 -5.59 -7.26
N LYS A 70 -10.71 -4.84 -7.49
CA LYS A 70 -12.00 -5.03 -6.80
C LYS A 70 -12.58 -6.41 -7.11
N GLU A 71 -12.54 -6.84 -8.38
CA GLU A 71 -13.02 -8.17 -8.78
C GLU A 71 -12.15 -9.28 -8.19
N THR A 72 -10.82 -9.10 -8.20
CA THR A 72 -9.87 -9.99 -7.51
C THR A 72 -10.21 -10.12 -6.02
N LEU A 73 -10.49 -9.01 -5.33
CA LEU A 73 -10.86 -9.02 -3.92
C LEU A 73 -12.17 -9.80 -3.67
N LYS A 74 -13.21 -9.62 -4.51
CA LYS A 74 -14.48 -10.36 -4.38
C LYS A 74 -14.28 -11.88 -4.37
N GLN A 75 -13.30 -12.38 -5.12
CA GLN A 75 -13.04 -13.82 -5.28
C GLN A 75 -12.24 -14.44 -4.12
N ILE A 76 -11.69 -13.63 -3.20
CA ILE A 76 -10.85 -14.09 -2.09
C ILE A 76 -11.29 -13.57 -0.71
N GLN A 77 -12.14 -12.54 -0.63
CA GLN A 77 -12.52 -11.91 0.65
C GLN A 77 -13.61 -12.67 1.43
N ASP A 78 -14.32 -13.61 0.80
CA ASP A 78 -15.58 -14.19 1.31
C ASP A 78 -15.45 -15.71 1.49
N HIS A 79 -15.71 -16.22 2.71
CA HIS A 79 -15.74 -17.66 3.00
C HIS A 79 -16.97 -18.09 3.81
N ARG A 80 -17.52 -19.29 3.53
CA ARG A 80 -18.75 -19.80 4.16
C ARG A 80 -18.49 -21.03 5.03
N PHE A 81 -19.02 -21.01 6.25
CA PHE A 81 -18.77 -22.03 7.27
C PHE A 81 -19.97 -22.97 7.41
N ALA A 82 -19.97 -24.06 6.66
CA ALA A 82 -21.02 -25.08 6.72
C ALA A 82 -21.11 -25.72 8.12
N GLY A 83 -22.33 -25.90 8.64
CA GLY A 83 -22.59 -26.49 9.97
C GLY A 83 -22.35 -25.56 11.17
N ALA A 84 -21.53 -24.52 11.02
CA ALA A 84 -21.14 -23.62 12.10
C ALA A 84 -22.24 -22.60 12.49
N LYS A 85 -22.24 -22.18 13.76
CA LYS A 85 -22.99 -21.00 14.23
C LYS A 85 -22.18 -19.73 14.00
N ALA A 86 -22.86 -18.60 13.77
CA ALA A 86 -22.19 -17.33 13.49
C ALA A 86 -21.23 -16.90 14.63
N ASP A 87 -21.62 -17.12 15.88
CA ASP A 87 -20.81 -16.82 17.08
C ASP A 87 -19.53 -17.66 17.16
N ALA A 88 -19.60 -18.93 16.72
CA ALA A 88 -18.44 -19.81 16.64
C ALA A 88 -17.46 -19.35 15.54
N VAL A 89 -17.99 -18.88 14.40
CA VAL A 89 -17.19 -18.27 13.32
C VAL A 89 -16.56 -16.94 13.79
N LEU A 90 -17.27 -16.15 14.59
CA LEU A 90 -16.75 -14.92 15.20
C LEU A 90 -15.57 -15.22 16.15
N ALA A 91 -15.75 -16.15 17.09
CA ALA A 91 -14.70 -16.57 18.02
C ALA A 91 -13.48 -17.17 17.28
N ALA A 92 -13.73 -18.03 16.28
CA ALA A 92 -12.69 -18.61 15.44
C ALA A 92 -11.91 -17.56 14.62
N GLY A 93 -12.58 -16.49 14.17
CA GLY A 93 -11.94 -15.35 13.51
C GLY A 93 -10.98 -14.61 14.42
N ALA A 94 -11.39 -14.34 15.66
CA ALA A 94 -10.55 -13.65 16.65
C ALA A 94 -9.32 -14.49 17.00
N ALA A 95 -9.52 -15.78 17.34
CA ALA A 95 -8.44 -16.72 17.61
C ALA A 95 -7.48 -16.90 16.40
N SER A 96 -8.01 -16.83 15.17
CA SER A 96 -7.18 -16.90 13.95
C SER A 96 -6.30 -15.67 13.76
N LEU A 97 -6.80 -14.47 14.06
CA LEU A 97 -6.00 -13.23 14.06
C LEU A 97 -4.92 -13.27 15.15
N GLU A 98 -5.25 -13.69 16.37
CA GLU A 98 -4.27 -13.86 17.46
C GLU A 98 -3.18 -14.88 17.10
N ALA A 99 -3.56 -16.01 16.49
CA ALA A 99 -2.66 -17.05 15.99
C ALA A 99 -1.87 -16.65 14.72
N MET A 100 -2.20 -15.51 14.11
CA MET A 100 -1.42 -14.82 13.08
C MET A 100 -0.61 -13.63 13.64
N GLU A 101 -0.51 -13.50 14.97
CA GLU A 101 0.20 -12.46 15.71
C GLU A 101 -0.40 -11.04 15.57
N PHE A 102 -1.70 -10.89 15.30
CA PHE A 102 -2.37 -9.59 15.43
C PHE A 102 -2.59 -9.27 16.91
N LYS A 103 -2.18 -8.07 17.34
CA LYS A 103 -2.31 -7.53 18.71
C LYS A 103 -2.38 -5.99 18.64
N PRO A 104 -3.47 -5.35 19.10
CA PRO A 104 -4.68 -5.95 19.67
C PRO A 104 -5.54 -6.68 18.63
N VAL A 105 -6.41 -7.55 19.14
CA VAL A 105 -7.62 -8.02 18.45
C VAL A 105 -8.81 -7.57 19.30
N VAL A 106 -9.82 -6.99 18.66
CA VAL A 106 -11.03 -6.45 19.27
C VAL A 106 -12.22 -7.13 18.61
N THR A 107 -13.11 -7.71 19.41
CA THR A 107 -14.34 -8.35 18.93
C THR A 107 -15.54 -7.53 19.37
N ASP A 108 -16.43 -7.26 18.41
CA ASP A 108 -17.68 -6.53 18.55
C ASP A 108 -18.81 -7.52 18.22
N THR A 109 -19.39 -8.10 19.26
CA THR A 109 -20.44 -9.13 19.14
C THR A 109 -21.72 -8.58 18.52
N ASP A 110 -22.06 -7.33 18.83
CA ASP A 110 -23.33 -6.73 18.47
C ASP A 110 -23.37 -6.38 16.97
N MET A 111 -22.21 -6.00 16.41
CA MET A 111 -22.03 -5.80 14.97
C MET A 111 -21.45 -7.03 14.24
N MET A 112 -21.28 -8.16 14.93
CA MET A 112 -20.64 -9.40 14.43
C MET A 112 -19.31 -9.12 13.70
N ARG A 113 -18.47 -8.28 14.30
CA ARG A 113 -17.26 -7.70 13.71
C ARG A 113 -16.01 -8.03 14.54
N ILE A 114 -14.89 -8.15 13.84
CA ILE A 114 -13.56 -8.34 14.46
C ILE A 114 -12.61 -7.35 13.80
N GLU A 115 -11.86 -6.62 14.61
CA GLU A 115 -10.79 -5.73 14.15
C GLU A 115 -9.46 -6.17 14.77
N GLY A 116 -8.39 -6.16 13.99
CA GLY A 116 -7.06 -6.54 14.45
C GLY A 116 -5.98 -5.66 13.84
N GLN A 117 -4.92 -5.40 14.59
CA GLN A 117 -3.74 -4.69 14.09
C GLN A 117 -2.48 -5.54 14.29
N GLN A 118 -1.57 -5.53 13.33
CA GLN A 118 -0.26 -6.16 13.42
C GLN A 118 0.82 -5.18 13.00
N ASP A 119 1.54 -4.63 13.97
CA ASP A 119 2.66 -3.72 13.72
C ASP A 119 3.98 -4.49 13.66
N LYS A 120 4.75 -4.29 12.58
CA LYS A 120 6.03 -4.96 12.35
C LYS A 120 7.09 -3.96 11.90
N ILE A 121 8.22 -3.92 12.62
CA ILE A 121 9.44 -3.23 12.17
C ILE A 121 9.95 -3.99 10.94
N LEU A 122 10.16 -3.29 9.84
CA LEU A 122 10.40 -3.92 8.55
C LEU A 122 11.79 -4.58 8.47
N GLY A 123 11.84 -5.90 8.64
CA GLY A 123 13.03 -6.69 8.34
C GLY A 123 13.41 -6.62 6.85
N GLU A 124 14.69 -6.81 6.51
CA GLU A 124 15.17 -6.63 5.13
C GLU A 124 14.46 -7.50 4.08
N ARG A 125 13.98 -8.70 4.49
CA ARG A 125 13.20 -9.59 3.64
C ARG A 125 11.86 -8.95 3.27
N TRP A 126 11.12 -8.42 4.25
CA TRP A 126 9.84 -7.74 4.02
C TRP A 126 10.00 -6.42 3.26
N ARG A 127 11.05 -5.63 3.54
CA ARG A 127 11.40 -4.45 2.71
C ARG A 127 11.55 -4.80 1.22
N LYS A 128 12.10 -5.98 0.90
CA LYS A 128 12.25 -6.44 -0.50
C LYS A 128 10.90 -6.87 -1.11
N VAL A 129 10.05 -7.57 -0.36
CA VAL A 129 8.71 -7.99 -0.81
C VAL A 129 7.79 -6.78 -1.04
N ILE A 130 7.67 -5.87 -0.09
CA ILE A 130 6.83 -4.66 -0.22
C ILE A 130 7.34 -3.76 -1.33
N ARG A 131 8.67 -3.59 -1.46
CA ARG A 131 9.27 -2.88 -2.60
C ARG A 131 8.95 -3.57 -3.93
N ALA A 132 8.87 -4.90 -3.99
CA ALA A 132 8.47 -5.60 -5.20
C ALA A 132 6.99 -5.37 -5.55
N VAL A 133 6.08 -5.47 -4.56
CA VAL A 133 4.63 -5.24 -4.74
C VAL A 133 4.32 -3.78 -5.11
N LEU A 134 4.96 -2.82 -4.45
CA LEU A 134 4.79 -1.41 -4.78
C LEU A 134 5.44 -1.07 -6.13
N LYS A 135 6.61 -1.64 -6.45
CA LYS A 135 7.24 -1.46 -7.78
C LYS A 135 6.43 -2.09 -8.91
N SER A 136 5.82 -3.27 -8.72
CA SER A 136 4.96 -3.90 -9.75
C SER A 136 3.66 -3.12 -9.97
N ARG A 137 3.11 -2.51 -8.91
CA ARG A 137 2.01 -1.52 -9.01
C ARG A 137 2.43 -0.13 -9.50
N GLY A 138 3.73 0.11 -9.78
CA GLY A 138 4.23 1.41 -10.25
C GLY A 138 4.27 2.53 -9.20
N LEU A 139 4.21 2.18 -7.92
CA LEU A 139 4.10 3.08 -6.76
C LEU A 139 5.47 3.33 -6.10
N PRO A 140 6.23 4.39 -6.46
CA PRO A 140 7.46 4.72 -5.77
C PRO A 140 7.18 5.19 -4.33
N LEU A 141 8.05 4.81 -3.39
CA LEU A 141 8.08 5.36 -2.03
C LEU A 141 9.02 6.57 -1.99
N SER A 142 8.73 7.54 -1.11
CA SER A 142 9.45 8.81 -1.00
C SER A 142 10.84 8.58 -0.39
N ALA A 143 10.90 7.87 0.74
CA ALA A 143 12.12 7.47 1.43
C ALA A 143 12.16 5.94 1.70
N LYS A 144 12.94 5.54 2.72
CA LYS A 144 13.18 4.15 3.09
C LYS A 144 12.07 3.64 4.00
N PRO A 145 11.36 2.54 3.64
CA PRO A 145 10.45 1.88 4.56
C PRO A 145 11.14 1.35 5.81
N ASP A 146 10.60 1.69 6.96
CA ASP A 146 11.08 1.26 8.28
C ASP A 146 9.99 0.57 9.12
N HIS A 147 8.73 0.96 8.97
CA HIS A 147 7.58 0.37 9.69
C HIS A 147 6.46 -0.07 8.74
N GLU A 148 5.79 -1.15 9.14
CA GLU A 148 4.61 -1.72 8.49
C GLU A 148 3.54 -1.99 9.55
N SER A 149 2.27 -1.80 9.19
CA SER A 149 1.13 -2.24 9.98
C SER A 149 0.12 -2.90 9.05
N VAL A 150 -0.34 -4.10 9.40
CA VAL A 150 -1.48 -4.74 8.74
C VAL A 150 -2.70 -4.57 9.63
N SER A 151 -3.73 -3.91 9.12
CA SER A 151 -5.06 -3.88 9.75
C SER A 151 -5.98 -4.93 9.12
N ALA A 152 -6.66 -5.68 9.96
CA ALA A 152 -7.67 -6.66 9.62
C ALA A 152 -9.05 -6.14 10.04
N LEU A 153 -10.02 -6.23 9.14
CA LEU A 153 -11.44 -6.07 9.42
C LEU A 153 -12.17 -7.32 8.94
N ILE A 154 -12.76 -8.07 9.87
CA ILE A 154 -13.57 -9.26 9.59
C ILE A 154 -15.02 -8.94 9.96
N GLN A 155 -15.96 -9.28 9.09
CA GLN A 155 -17.40 -9.13 9.31
C GLN A 155 -18.07 -10.48 9.10
N ILE A 156 -18.79 -10.97 10.11
CA ILE A 156 -19.53 -12.22 10.04
C ILE A 156 -21.00 -11.90 9.75
N LYS A 157 -21.46 -12.17 8.53
CA LYS A 157 -22.89 -12.17 8.22
C LYS A 157 -23.50 -13.48 8.75
N PRO A 158 -24.48 -13.43 9.67
CA PRO A 158 -25.20 -14.62 10.11
C PRO A 158 -25.89 -15.34 8.95
N GLY A 159 -25.97 -16.67 9.05
CA GLY A 159 -26.74 -17.50 8.13
C GLY A 159 -28.24 -17.22 8.22
N SER A 160 -28.96 -17.40 7.11
CA SER A 160 -30.41 -17.21 7.04
C SER A 160 -31.10 -18.49 6.54
N GLY A 161 -31.89 -19.12 7.40
CA GLY A 161 -32.56 -20.39 7.10
C GLY A 161 -31.54 -21.52 6.90
N THR A 162 -31.35 -21.94 5.65
CA THR A 162 -30.38 -22.97 5.25
C THR A 162 -29.03 -22.42 4.78
N GLU A 163 -28.88 -21.10 4.62
CA GLU A 163 -27.57 -20.52 4.29
C GLU A 163 -26.61 -20.60 5.50
N PRO A 164 -25.38 -21.12 5.33
CA PRO A 164 -24.36 -21.06 6.37
C PRO A 164 -23.82 -19.63 6.55
N PRO A 165 -23.30 -19.27 7.75
CA PRO A 165 -22.65 -17.99 8.00
C PRO A 165 -21.52 -17.70 7.00
N LEU A 166 -21.36 -16.42 6.68
CA LEU A 166 -20.36 -15.91 5.75
C LEU A 166 -19.41 -14.98 6.51
N ALA A 167 -18.12 -15.30 6.55
CA ALA A 167 -17.09 -14.35 6.96
C ALA A 167 -16.60 -13.57 5.73
N ARG A 168 -16.64 -12.23 5.83
CA ARG A 168 -15.94 -11.33 4.91
C ARG A 168 -14.71 -10.77 5.60
N ALA A 169 -13.52 -11.04 5.06
CA ALA A 169 -12.26 -10.51 5.54
C ALA A 169 -11.77 -9.37 4.65
N ARG A 170 -11.16 -8.34 5.23
CA ARG A 170 -10.39 -7.34 4.50
C ARG A 170 -9.12 -7.02 5.26
N PHE A 171 -7.99 -7.18 4.57
CA PHE A 171 -6.68 -6.81 5.10
C PHE A 171 -6.11 -5.62 4.34
N ASN A 172 -5.64 -4.60 5.06
CA ASN A 172 -4.93 -3.46 4.47
C ASN A 172 -3.55 -3.35 5.11
N VAL A 173 -2.52 -3.19 4.29
CA VAL A 173 -1.16 -2.92 4.76
C VAL A 173 -0.87 -1.43 4.61
N THR A 174 -0.45 -0.79 5.69
CA THR A 174 0.13 0.55 5.68
C THR A 174 1.64 0.43 5.84
N THR A 175 2.38 1.01 4.90
CA THR A 175 3.84 1.17 4.99
C THR A 175 4.14 2.63 5.31
N TRP A 176 4.97 2.88 6.32
CA TRP A 176 5.57 4.20 6.56
C TRP A 176 7.02 4.21 6.05
N ASP A 177 7.49 5.40 5.69
CA ASP A 177 8.91 5.65 5.48
C ASP A 177 9.48 6.66 6.49
N SER A 178 10.81 6.72 6.53
CA SER A 178 11.58 7.51 7.50
C SER A 178 11.33 9.02 7.47
N ASN A 179 10.55 9.55 6.53
CA ASN A 179 10.13 10.95 6.52
C ASN A 179 8.81 11.19 7.25
N GLY A 180 8.07 10.14 7.63
CA GLY A 180 6.71 10.22 8.17
C GLY A 180 5.61 10.21 7.11
N ASP A 181 5.95 9.96 5.83
CA ASP A 181 4.98 9.65 4.77
C ASP A 181 4.44 8.22 4.96
N SER A 182 3.17 7.99 4.62
CA SER A 182 2.55 6.65 4.67
C SER A 182 1.79 6.32 3.39
N ARG A 183 1.80 5.03 3.02
CA ARG A 183 0.95 4.49 1.94
C ARG A 183 0.21 3.25 2.41
N THR A 184 -1.11 3.31 2.38
CA THR A 184 -2.03 2.19 2.67
C THR A 184 -2.53 1.55 1.37
N VAL A 185 -2.45 0.23 1.27
CA VAL A 185 -2.98 -0.56 0.15
C VAL A 185 -3.76 -1.78 0.68
N THR A 186 -4.81 -2.21 0.00
CA THR A 186 -5.48 -3.49 0.33
C THR A 186 -4.63 -4.67 -0.17
N ILE A 187 -4.54 -5.72 0.66
CA ILE A 187 -3.86 -6.97 0.34
C ILE A 187 -4.77 -7.81 -0.58
N LEU A 188 -4.19 -8.31 -1.67
CA LEU A 188 -4.86 -9.16 -2.68
C LEU A 188 -4.15 -10.50 -2.91
N ASP A 189 -3.19 -10.87 -2.05
CA ASP A 189 -2.53 -12.18 -2.13
C ASP A 189 -3.51 -13.25 -1.65
N ARG A 190 -4.01 -14.06 -2.59
CA ARG A 190 -4.94 -15.15 -2.31
C ARG A 190 -4.44 -16.09 -1.21
N ASN A 191 -3.14 -16.40 -1.18
CA ASN A 191 -2.59 -17.33 -0.20
C ASN A 191 -2.77 -16.82 1.24
N PHE A 192 -2.74 -15.50 1.44
CA PHE A 192 -2.96 -14.87 2.74
C PHE A 192 -4.40 -15.04 3.24
N TYR A 193 -5.38 -14.95 2.33
CA TYR A 193 -6.80 -15.19 2.66
C TYR A 193 -7.07 -16.69 2.85
N ASP A 194 -6.54 -17.55 1.97
CA ASP A 194 -6.70 -19.01 2.06
C ASP A 194 -6.06 -19.55 3.38
N ASP A 195 -4.88 -19.07 3.80
CA ASP A 195 -4.26 -19.42 5.09
C ASP A 195 -5.06 -18.90 6.30
N PHE A 196 -5.66 -17.71 6.21
CA PHE A 196 -6.51 -17.15 7.27
C PHE A 196 -7.81 -17.95 7.44
N PHE A 197 -8.53 -18.23 6.35
CA PHE A 197 -9.79 -18.98 6.43
C PHE A 197 -9.57 -20.44 6.85
N LYS A 198 -8.47 -21.08 6.43
CA LYS A 198 -8.09 -22.42 6.90
C LYS A 198 -7.84 -22.47 8.42
N ARG A 199 -7.31 -21.39 9.01
CA ARG A 199 -7.19 -21.25 10.48
C ARG A 199 -8.55 -21.12 11.14
N MET A 200 -9.46 -20.32 10.55
CA MET A 200 -10.84 -20.22 11.05
C MET A 200 -11.57 -21.56 11.01
N GLU A 201 -11.48 -22.32 9.91
CA GLU A 201 -12.09 -23.66 9.81
C GLU A 201 -11.55 -24.61 10.89
N THR A 202 -10.23 -24.59 11.11
CA THR A 202 -9.58 -25.39 12.16
C THR A 202 -10.07 -25.00 13.56
N ALA A 203 -10.20 -23.70 13.83
CA ALA A 203 -10.67 -23.19 15.13
C ALA A 203 -12.18 -23.44 15.36
N VAL A 204 -13.03 -23.34 14.33
CA VAL A 204 -14.45 -23.74 14.40
C VAL A 204 -14.57 -25.21 14.76
N ALA A 205 -13.87 -26.09 14.03
CA ALA A 205 -13.93 -27.54 14.27
C ALA A 205 -13.43 -27.93 15.67
N GLN A 206 -12.44 -27.22 16.22
CA GLN A 206 -11.97 -27.41 17.61
C GLN A 206 -12.97 -26.89 18.65
N GLY A 207 -13.65 -25.77 18.38
CA GLY A 207 -14.72 -25.24 19.22
C GLY A 207 -15.90 -26.20 19.33
N ASP A 208 -16.40 -26.70 18.19
CA ASP A 208 -17.51 -27.66 18.15
C ASP A 208 -17.14 -28.99 18.83
N ALA A 209 -15.89 -29.46 18.67
CA ALA A 209 -15.39 -30.66 19.35
C ALA A 209 -15.26 -30.53 20.88
N THR A 210 -15.34 -29.31 21.42
CA THR A 210 -15.28 -29.01 22.87
C THR A 210 -16.67 -28.87 23.50
N ALA A 211 -17.75 -28.89 22.70
CA ALA A 211 -19.11 -28.83 23.21
C ALA A 211 -19.48 -30.11 23.99
N PRO A 212 -20.11 -30.01 25.18
CA PRO A 212 -20.52 -31.18 25.94
C PRO A 212 -21.60 -31.97 25.19
N ALA A 213 -21.44 -33.29 25.15
CA ALA A 213 -22.40 -34.18 24.50
C ALA A 213 -23.81 -34.00 25.11
N PRO A 214 -24.88 -34.02 24.29
CA PRO A 214 -26.24 -33.89 24.80
C PRO A 214 -26.56 -35.04 25.77
N PRO A 215 -27.31 -34.78 26.86
CA PRO A 215 -27.69 -35.82 27.80
C PRO A 215 -28.49 -36.90 27.08
N ALA A 216 -28.17 -38.17 27.35
CA ALA A 216 -28.87 -39.31 26.76
C ALA A 216 -30.38 -39.24 27.10
N PRO A 217 -31.26 -39.65 26.16
CA PRO A 217 -32.69 -39.76 26.45
C PRO A 217 -32.92 -40.73 27.62
N ARG A 218 -33.92 -40.40 28.45
CA ARG A 218 -34.41 -41.24 29.55
C ARG A 218 -35.58 -42.10 29.10
#